data_AF-A0A1I5E7I9-F1
#
_entry.id   AF-A0A1I5E7I9-F1
#
_cell.length_a   1.000
_cell.length_b   1.000
_cell.length_c   1.000
_cell.angle_alpha   90.00
_cell.angle_beta   90.00
_cell.angle_gamma   90.00
#
_symmetry.space_group_name_H-M   'P 1'
#
loop_
_entity.id
_entity.type
_entity.pdbx_description
1 polymer ?
#
loop_
_entity_poly.entity_id
_entity_poly.type
_entity_poly.pdbx_seq_one_letter_code
_entity_poly.pdbx_strand_id
1 'polypeptide(L)'
;MTRQADDILYIDNKKIYLNNFILEDYFDEFPEKRPVNNFVSTAMWRGYIAEFEIRDNQLFVLNRDYNLGDLFPNNGKYDWYSGLIRIDDFRDEFDLEPINGIFEYLEILDGNFIQRRIFTYEELQDFKKEQYEYFLLSEEIETVYEFWRKNNENGVVNKENLNTIIAENIMTLTKRVYVK
;
A
#
# COMPACT_ATOMS: atom_id res chain seq x y z
N MET A 1 -21.97 -4.73 -1.83
CA MET A 1 -21.00 -5.47 -0.99
C MET A 1 -20.59 -4.53 0.13
N THR A 2 -20.50 -4.96 1.38
CA THR A 2 -20.07 -4.08 2.49
C THR A 2 -18.56 -3.82 2.36
N ARG A 3 -18.13 -2.55 2.43
CA ARG A 3 -16.71 -2.17 2.38
C ARG A 3 -15.97 -2.78 3.58
N GLN A 4 -14.73 -3.20 3.36
CA GLN A 4 -13.82 -3.60 4.43
C GLN A 4 -13.57 -2.42 5.38
N ALA A 5 -13.53 -2.69 6.67
CA ALA A 5 -13.06 -1.70 7.63
C ALA A 5 -11.62 -1.29 7.31
N ASP A 6 -11.40 0.02 7.27
CA ASP A 6 -10.11 0.63 6.93
C ASP A 6 -9.05 0.32 8.00
N ASP A 7 -7.82 0.13 7.55
CA ASP A 7 -6.67 0.07 8.44
C ASP A 7 -6.36 1.46 9.00
N ILE A 8 -5.62 1.53 10.10
CA ILE A 8 -5.36 2.78 10.80
C ILE A 8 -3.87 3.04 10.85
N LEU A 9 -3.46 4.27 10.56
CA LEU A 9 -2.11 4.77 10.77
C LEU A 9 -2.12 5.89 11.82
N TYR A 10 -1.21 5.80 12.79
CA TYR A 10 -0.89 6.86 13.73
C TYR A 10 0.42 7.55 13.31
N ILE A 11 0.37 8.87 13.09
CA ILE A 11 1.53 9.71 12.81
C ILE A 11 1.30 11.11 13.38
N ASP A 12 2.31 11.70 14.03
CA ASP A 12 2.23 13.02 14.65
C ASP A 12 1.02 13.20 15.60
N ASN A 13 0.69 12.17 16.39
CA ASN A 13 -0.51 12.10 17.24
C ASN A 13 -1.86 12.20 16.50
N LYS A 14 -1.87 12.07 15.17
CA LYS A 14 -3.07 12.01 14.35
C LYS A 14 -3.40 10.57 14.01
N LYS A 15 -4.70 10.27 14.00
CA LYS A 15 -5.25 9.00 13.51
C LYS A 15 -5.70 9.18 12.06
N ILE A 16 -5.24 8.31 11.18
CA ILE A 16 -5.52 8.33 9.75
C ILE A 16 -6.10 6.98 9.35
N TYR A 17 -7.19 6.96 8.58
CA TYR A 17 -7.74 5.73 7.99
C TYR A 17 -7.13 5.50 6.61
N LEU A 18 -6.55 4.32 6.39
CA LEU A 18 -5.90 3.95 5.14
C LEU A 18 -6.92 3.41 4.14
N ASN A 19 -6.81 3.84 2.89
CA ASN A 19 -7.62 3.30 1.78
C ASN A 19 -6.97 2.09 1.11
N ASN A 20 -5.77 1.71 1.54
CA ASN A 20 -5.03 0.54 1.07
C ASN A 20 -4.71 -0.41 2.22
N PHE A 21 -4.45 -1.67 1.88
CA PHE A 21 -4.18 -2.74 2.84
C PHE A 21 -2.73 -3.20 2.74
N ILE A 22 -1.82 -2.44 3.36
CA ILE A 22 -0.36 -2.62 3.19
C ILE A 22 0.20 -3.93 3.79
N LEU A 23 -0.61 -4.71 4.51
CA LEU A 23 -0.26 -6.05 5.00
C LEU A 23 -0.63 -7.18 4.05
N GLU A 24 -1.48 -6.94 3.05
CA GLU A 24 -1.90 -8.03 2.15
C GLU A 24 -0.71 -8.60 1.37
N ASP A 25 0.23 -7.76 0.92
CA ASP A 25 1.47 -8.21 0.27
C ASP A 25 2.26 -9.22 1.13
N TYR A 26 2.31 -9.02 2.45
CA TYR A 26 2.95 -9.95 3.37
C TYR A 26 2.18 -11.28 3.47
N PHE A 27 0.85 -11.22 3.51
CA PHE A 27 0.01 -12.42 3.58
C PHE A 27 -0.13 -13.16 2.25
N ASP A 28 0.10 -12.50 1.13
CA ASP A 28 0.17 -13.16 -0.16
C ASP A 28 1.43 -14.04 -0.27
N GLU A 29 2.55 -13.60 0.32
CA GLU A 29 3.77 -14.41 0.44
C GLU A 29 3.67 -15.47 1.55
N PHE A 30 3.07 -15.13 2.69
CA PHE A 30 2.94 -16.01 3.86
C PHE A 30 1.47 -16.22 4.28
N PRO A 31 0.68 -16.94 3.46
CA PRO A 31 -0.75 -17.12 3.69
C PRO A 31 -1.08 -17.80 5.02
N GLU A 32 -0.18 -18.66 5.54
CA GLU A 32 -0.34 -19.33 6.83
C GLU A 32 -0.20 -18.40 8.04
N LYS A 33 0.33 -17.19 7.85
CA LYS A 33 0.48 -16.17 8.89
C LYS A 33 -0.76 -15.30 9.06
N ARG A 34 -1.72 -15.39 8.12
CA ARG A 34 -2.95 -14.60 8.17
C ARG A 34 -3.74 -14.93 9.45
N PRO A 35 -4.22 -13.92 10.21
CA PRO A 35 -5.02 -14.17 11.41
C PRO A 35 -6.27 -14.99 11.10
N VAL A 36 -6.51 -16.02 11.89
CA VAL A 36 -7.73 -16.84 11.83
C VAL A 36 -8.68 -16.38 12.92
N ASN A 37 -9.88 -15.97 12.52
CA ASN A 37 -10.88 -15.44 13.44
C ASN A 37 -12.21 -16.20 13.35
N ASN A 38 -12.90 -16.30 14.48
CA ASN A 38 -14.13 -17.09 14.63
C ASN A 38 -15.42 -16.25 14.57
N PHE A 39 -15.33 -14.96 14.25
CA PHE A 39 -16.49 -14.08 14.11
C PHE A 39 -16.85 -13.90 12.63
N VAL A 40 -18.14 -13.64 12.38
CA VAL A 40 -18.65 -13.31 11.05
C VAL A 40 -19.03 -11.84 11.05
N SER A 41 -18.29 -11.03 10.30
CA SER A 41 -18.62 -9.63 10.03
C SER A 41 -18.48 -9.37 8.55
N THR A 42 -19.54 -8.87 7.92
CA THR A 42 -19.54 -8.56 6.47
C THR A 42 -18.62 -7.40 6.13
N ALA A 43 -18.24 -6.58 7.12
CA ALA A 43 -17.28 -5.48 6.98
C ALA A 43 -15.83 -5.90 7.31
N MET A 44 -15.57 -7.18 7.60
CA MET A 44 -14.23 -7.68 7.96
C MET A 44 -13.89 -8.97 7.20
N TRP A 45 -13.99 -8.92 5.87
CA TRP A 45 -13.69 -10.08 5.03
C TRP A 45 -12.20 -10.42 4.98
N ARG A 46 -11.28 -9.49 5.28
CA ARG A 46 -9.86 -9.81 5.50
C ARG A 46 -9.61 -10.60 6.78
N GLY A 47 -10.58 -10.64 7.69
CA GLY A 47 -10.47 -11.24 9.00
C GLY A 47 -9.87 -10.30 10.04
N TYR A 48 -9.11 -9.27 9.68
CA TYR A 48 -8.46 -8.37 10.63
C TYR A 48 -8.63 -6.89 10.23
N ILE A 49 -8.30 -5.99 11.16
CA ILE A 49 -8.02 -4.57 10.92
C ILE A 49 -6.61 -4.34 11.44
N ALA A 50 -5.75 -3.76 10.61
CA ALA A 50 -4.39 -3.45 11.01
C ALA A 50 -4.29 -2.04 11.56
N GLU A 51 -3.47 -1.90 12.58
CA GLU A 51 -3.10 -0.61 13.13
C GLU A 51 -1.58 -0.45 13.01
N PHE A 52 -1.15 0.71 12.52
CA PHE A 52 0.25 1.04 12.30
C PHE A 52 0.62 2.33 13.01
N GLU A 53 1.88 2.48 13.37
CA GLU A 53 2.43 3.72 13.93
C GLU A 53 3.75 4.06 13.25
N ILE A 54 3.93 5.33 12.90
CA ILE A 54 5.24 5.85 12.54
C ILE A 54 5.81 6.58 13.76
N ARG A 55 6.90 6.04 14.31
CA ARG A 55 7.67 6.64 15.40
C ARG A 55 9.16 6.42 15.17
N ASP A 56 9.98 7.37 15.58
CA ASP A 56 11.44 7.30 15.40
C ASP A 56 11.87 7.02 13.94
N ASN A 57 11.13 7.58 12.97
CA ASN A 57 11.28 7.35 11.53
C ASN A 57 11.14 5.88 11.10
N GLN A 58 10.35 5.09 11.81
CA GLN A 58 10.12 3.69 11.53
C GLN A 58 8.63 3.36 11.59
N LEU A 59 8.17 2.51 10.67
CA LEU A 59 6.81 1.99 10.60
C LEU A 59 6.69 0.73 11.45
N PHE A 60 5.71 0.70 12.35
CA PHE A 60 5.42 -0.43 13.22
C PHE A 60 4.00 -0.92 13.01
N VAL A 61 3.80 -2.24 13.07
CA VAL A 61 2.50 -2.87 13.23
C VAL A 61 2.19 -2.99 14.73
N LEU A 62 1.04 -2.47 15.14
CA LEU A 62 0.61 -2.51 16.53
C LEU A 62 -0.02 -3.86 16.86
N ASN A 63 0.36 -4.42 18.01
CA ASN A 63 -0.25 -5.63 18.56
C ASN A 63 -1.40 -5.25 19.51
N ARG A 64 -2.62 -5.09 18.96
CA ARG A 64 -3.83 -4.78 19.77
C ARG A 64 -4.85 -5.91 19.74
N ASP A 65 -5.53 -6.09 18.62
CA ASP A 65 -6.72 -6.97 18.56
C ASP A 65 -6.47 -8.33 17.91
N TYR A 66 -5.40 -8.48 17.12
CA TYR A 66 -5.15 -9.66 16.27
C TYR A 66 -3.74 -10.26 16.38
N ASN A 67 -2.94 -9.85 17.37
CA ASN A 67 -1.56 -10.33 17.54
C ASN A 67 -0.65 -10.13 16.32
N LEU A 68 -0.94 -9.13 15.48
CA LEU A 68 -0.18 -8.86 14.26
C LEU A 68 1.27 -8.45 14.52
N GLY A 69 1.53 -7.71 15.61
CA GLY A 69 2.90 -7.31 15.95
C GLY A 69 3.84 -8.48 16.26
N ASP A 70 3.30 -9.64 16.67
CA ASP A 70 4.10 -10.84 16.94
C ASP A 70 4.56 -11.54 15.65
N LEU A 71 3.99 -11.17 14.50
CA LEU A 71 4.40 -11.69 13.18
C LEU A 71 5.72 -11.08 12.72
N PHE A 72 6.08 -9.90 13.23
CA PHE A 72 7.22 -9.13 12.76
C PHE A 72 8.35 -9.14 13.79
N PRO A 73 9.57 -9.54 13.38
CA PRO A 73 10.74 -9.43 14.26
C PRO A 73 10.95 -7.95 14.64
N ASN A 74 11.70 -7.69 15.71
CA ASN A 74 11.98 -6.34 16.22
C ASN A 74 10.77 -5.61 16.83
N ASN A 75 9.98 -6.32 17.65
CA ASN A 75 8.85 -5.75 18.41
C ASN A 75 7.82 -5.04 17.51
N GLY A 76 7.46 -5.66 16.38
CA GLY A 76 6.43 -5.14 15.47
C GLY A 76 6.94 -4.18 14.40
N LYS A 77 8.25 -3.96 14.25
CA LYS A 77 8.77 -3.13 13.14
C LYS A 77 8.39 -3.76 11.80
N TYR A 78 7.76 -3.00 10.90
CA TYR A 78 7.27 -3.51 9.63
C TYR A 78 8.29 -3.34 8.50
N ASP A 79 9.43 -4.03 8.61
CA ASP A 79 10.55 -3.98 7.66
C ASP A 79 10.23 -4.57 6.27
N TRP A 80 9.07 -5.23 6.14
CA TRP A 80 8.61 -5.86 4.91
C TRP A 80 8.01 -4.87 3.91
N TYR A 81 7.69 -3.65 4.36
CA TYR A 81 7.01 -2.67 3.53
C TYR A 81 7.96 -1.62 2.97
N SER A 82 7.85 -1.44 1.66
CA SER A 82 8.45 -0.36 0.89
C SER A 82 7.40 0.16 -0.08
N GLY A 83 7.22 1.47 -0.17
CA GLY A 83 6.20 2.06 -1.03
C GLY A 83 5.71 3.43 -0.53
N LEU A 84 4.56 3.84 -1.07
CA LEU A 84 3.93 5.12 -0.76
C LEU A 84 2.61 4.91 0.00
N ILE A 85 2.43 5.61 1.11
CA ILE A 85 1.18 5.61 1.89
C ILE A 85 0.50 6.98 1.73
N ARG A 86 -0.68 7.02 1.11
CA ARG A 86 -1.48 8.24 0.95
C ARG A 86 -2.12 8.66 2.28
N ILE A 87 -1.99 9.94 2.65
CA ILE A 87 -2.41 10.48 3.95
C ILE A 87 -3.18 11.81 3.88
N ASP A 88 -3.52 12.35 2.70
CA ASP A 88 -4.33 13.58 2.56
C ASP A 88 -5.83 13.38 2.84
N ASP A 89 -6.59 14.46 3.04
CA ASP A 89 -8.02 14.37 3.39
C ASP A 89 -8.96 14.10 2.17
N PHE A 90 -8.45 14.12 0.92
CA PHE A 90 -9.25 13.95 -0.30
C PHE A 90 -9.48 12.46 -0.66
N ARG A 91 -9.97 11.72 0.33
CA ARG A 91 -10.17 10.26 0.28
C ARG A 91 -11.67 9.91 0.26
N ASP A 92 -12.36 10.30 -0.81
CA ASP A 92 -13.75 9.87 -1.02
C ASP A 92 -13.82 8.40 -1.51
N GLU A 93 -15.02 7.86 -1.69
CA GLU A 93 -15.29 6.44 -1.99
C GLU A 93 -14.58 5.88 -3.24
N PHE A 94 -14.01 6.74 -4.09
CA PHE A 94 -13.30 6.40 -5.32
C PHE A 94 -11.85 6.91 -5.41
N ASP A 95 -11.28 7.42 -4.31
CA ASP A 95 -9.92 7.98 -4.29
C ASP A 95 -9.67 9.07 -5.36
N LEU A 96 -10.72 9.81 -5.74
CA LEU A 96 -10.65 10.84 -6.77
C LEU A 96 -9.56 11.86 -6.48
N GLU A 97 -8.92 12.32 -7.56
CA GLU A 97 -7.88 13.34 -7.52
C GLU A 97 -8.46 14.63 -8.12
N PRO A 98 -9.12 15.48 -7.31
CA PRO A 98 -9.65 16.74 -7.83
C PRO A 98 -8.50 17.67 -8.24
N ILE A 99 -8.71 18.45 -9.29
CA ILE A 99 -7.69 19.35 -9.86
C ILE A 99 -7.16 20.36 -8.83
N ASN A 100 -8.00 20.78 -7.87
CA ASN A 100 -7.63 21.69 -6.79
C ASN A 100 -7.22 20.98 -5.49
N GLY A 101 -6.99 19.65 -5.54
CA GLY A 101 -6.57 18.85 -4.41
C GLY A 101 -5.10 19.07 -4.05
N ILE A 102 -4.80 18.85 -2.78
CA ILE A 102 -3.43 18.69 -2.27
C ILE A 102 -3.32 17.25 -1.78
N PHE A 103 -2.33 16.55 -2.29
CA PHE A 103 -2.12 15.13 -2.08
C PHE A 103 -0.87 14.92 -1.24
N GLU A 104 -0.98 14.12 -0.19
CA GLU A 104 0.10 13.89 0.76
C GLU A 104 0.41 12.40 0.80
N TYR A 105 1.69 12.06 0.65
CA TYR A 105 2.17 10.69 0.71
C TYR A 105 3.35 10.58 1.67
N LEU A 106 3.45 9.44 2.35
CA LEU A 106 4.61 9.04 3.12
C LEU A 106 5.41 8.02 2.30
N GLU A 107 6.67 8.32 2.06
CA GLU A 107 7.60 7.39 1.43
C GLU A 107 8.25 6.50 2.50
N ILE A 108 8.04 5.19 2.38
CA ILE A 108 8.60 4.18 3.27
C ILE A 108 9.55 3.28 2.47
N LEU A 109 10.72 2.99 3.03
CA LEU A 109 11.67 2.02 2.49
C LEU A 109 12.15 1.08 3.59
N ASP A 110 11.87 -0.20 3.43
CA ASP A 110 12.19 -1.30 4.35
C ASP A 110 11.76 -0.97 5.78
N GLY A 111 10.51 -0.51 5.90
CA GLY A 111 9.89 -0.06 7.16
C GLY A 111 10.42 1.26 7.72
N ASN A 112 11.29 1.98 7.01
CA ASN A 112 11.82 3.28 7.46
C ASN A 112 11.11 4.42 6.74
N PHE A 113 10.62 5.39 7.50
CA PHE A 113 10.06 6.62 6.96
C PHE A 113 11.16 7.49 6.38
N ILE A 114 11.08 7.76 5.08
CA ILE A 114 12.08 8.53 4.33
C ILE A 114 11.71 10.01 4.31
N GLN A 115 10.49 10.31 3.83
CA GLN A 115 10.01 11.68 3.74
C GLN A 115 8.49 11.75 3.54
N ARG A 116 7.95 12.94 3.79
CA ARG A 116 6.59 13.32 3.39
C ARG A 116 6.67 14.04 2.06
N ARG A 117 5.87 13.59 1.08
CA ARG A 117 5.71 14.23 -0.22
C ARG A 117 4.35 14.91 -0.28
N ILE A 118 4.33 16.13 -0.79
CA ILE A 118 3.12 16.94 -0.95
C ILE A 118 3.07 17.36 -2.41
N PHE A 119 1.93 17.15 -3.04
CA PHE A 119 1.71 17.43 -4.46
C PHE A 119 0.44 18.22 -4.66
N THR A 120 0.48 19.17 -5.59
CA THR A 120 -0.71 19.60 -6.33
C THR A 120 -1.15 18.51 -7.31
N TYR A 121 -2.32 18.66 -7.93
CA TYR A 121 -2.79 17.72 -8.95
C TYR A 121 -1.79 17.57 -10.11
N GLU A 122 -1.29 18.67 -10.67
CA GLU A 122 -0.36 18.64 -11.80
C GLU A 122 0.95 17.94 -11.41
N GLU A 123 1.53 18.29 -10.26
CA GLU A 123 2.75 17.64 -9.74
C GLU A 123 2.55 16.14 -9.48
N LEU A 124 1.36 15.73 -9.00
CA LEU A 124 1.04 14.32 -8.80
C LEU A 124 0.97 13.56 -10.13
N GLN A 125 0.33 14.14 -11.15
CA GLN A 125 0.24 13.50 -12.47
C GLN A 125 1.62 13.37 -13.12
N ASP A 126 2.46 14.41 -13.02
CA ASP A 126 3.83 14.39 -13.53
C ASP A 126 4.67 13.33 -12.78
N PHE A 127 4.59 13.30 -11.45
CA PHE A 127 5.26 12.29 -10.62
C PHE A 127 4.84 10.87 -11.00
N LYS A 128 3.53 10.60 -11.15
CA LYS A 128 3.01 9.29 -11.56
C LYS A 128 3.57 8.84 -12.90
N LYS A 129 3.60 9.76 -13.87
CA LYS A 129 4.12 9.49 -15.21
C LYS A 129 5.61 9.13 -15.16
N GLU A 130 6.42 9.96 -14.51
CA GLU A 130 7.86 9.70 -14.38
C GLU A 130 8.12 8.39 -13.61
N GLN A 131 7.42 8.20 -12.49
CA GLN A 131 7.53 6.99 -11.68
C GLN A 131 7.18 5.73 -12.49
N TYR A 132 6.14 5.80 -13.32
CA TYR A 132 5.76 4.71 -14.22
C TYR A 132 6.81 4.42 -15.29
N GLU A 133 7.37 5.45 -15.93
CA GLU A 133 8.45 5.30 -16.93
C GLU A 133 9.67 4.61 -16.32
N TYR A 134 10.08 4.99 -15.10
CA TYR A 134 11.15 4.31 -14.38
C TYR A 134 10.78 2.89 -13.95
N PHE A 135 9.53 2.67 -13.49
CA PHE A 135 9.07 1.36 -13.06
C PHE A 135 9.13 0.33 -14.20
N LEU A 136 8.76 0.72 -15.42
CA LEU A 136 8.86 -0.15 -16.61
C LEU A 136 10.31 -0.57 -16.94
N LEU A 137 11.30 0.21 -16.52
CA LEU A 137 12.72 -0.07 -16.72
C LEU A 137 13.34 -0.82 -15.53
N SER A 138 12.63 -0.93 -14.41
CA SER A 138 13.09 -1.57 -13.18
C SER A 138 12.97 -3.09 -13.24
N GLU A 139 13.62 -3.78 -12.30
CA GLU A 139 13.43 -5.24 -12.12
C GLU A 139 12.07 -5.58 -11.46
N GLU A 140 11.41 -4.60 -10.82
CA GLU A 140 10.12 -4.80 -10.13
C GLU A 140 8.99 -5.18 -11.10
N ILE A 141 9.05 -4.69 -12.34
CA ILE A 141 8.03 -4.95 -13.37
C ILE A 141 7.83 -6.44 -13.66
N GLU A 142 8.90 -7.24 -13.62
CA GLU A 142 8.80 -8.68 -13.91
C GLU A 142 8.06 -9.40 -12.78
N THR A 143 8.18 -8.93 -11.53
CA THR A 143 7.41 -9.48 -10.40
C THR A 143 5.91 -9.25 -10.60
N VAL A 144 5.52 -8.07 -11.10
CA VAL A 144 4.13 -7.78 -11.46
C VAL A 144 3.67 -8.68 -12.62
N TYR A 145 4.45 -8.79 -13.69
CA TYR A 145 4.09 -9.65 -14.82
C TYR A 145 3.93 -11.12 -14.42
N GLU A 146 4.83 -11.65 -13.59
CA GLU A 146 4.76 -13.02 -13.08
C GLU A 146 3.52 -13.23 -12.18
N PHE A 147 3.20 -12.27 -11.31
CA PHE A 147 1.98 -12.33 -10.52
C PHE A 147 0.73 -12.47 -11.40
N TRP A 148 0.58 -11.61 -12.42
CA TRP A 148 -0.56 -11.68 -13.34
C TRP A 148 -0.55 -12.94 -14.21
N ARG A 149 0.64 -13.44 -14.56
CA ARG A 149 0.79 -14.69 -15.32
C ARG A 149 0.26 -15.88 -14.54
N LYS A 150 0.62 -15.99 -13.25
CA LYS A 150 0.20 -17.09 -12.37
C LYS A 150 -1.31 -17.08 -12.10
N ASN A 151 -1.94 -15.92 -12.11
CA ASN A 151 -3.35 -15.74 -11.78
C ASN A 151 -4.29 -15.73 -13.00
N ASN A 152 -3.75 -15.79 -14.22
CA ASN A 152 -4.55 -15.94 -15.45
C ASN A 152 -4.66 -17.41 -15.87
N GLU A 153 -5.87 -17.86 -16.21
CA GLU A 153 -6.20 -19.26 -16.52
C GLU A 153 -5.28 -19.93 -17.57
N ASN A 154 -4.70 -19.14 -18.49
CA ASN A 154 -3.83 -19.63 -19.56
C ASN A 154 -2.37 -19.15 -19.46
N GLY A 155 -2.01 -18.40 -18.41
CA GLY A 155 -0.68 -17.80 -18.29
C GLY A 155 -0.32 -16.80 -19.40
N VAL A 156 -1.29 -16.38 -20.21
CA VAL A 156 -1.10 -15.36 -21.25
C VAL A 156 -1.45 -14.00 -20.66
N VAL A 157 -0.54 -13.04 -20.79
CA VAL A 157 -0.72 -11.67 -20.32
C VAL A 157 -0.56 -10.74 -21.52
N ASN A 158 -1.56 -9.89 -21.77
CA ASN A 158 -1.41 -8.78 -22.69
C ASN A 158 -0.66 -7.66 -21.95
N LYS A 159 0.63 -7.49 -22.27
CA LYS A 159 1.49 -6.48 -21.62
C LYS A 159 0.98 -5.05 -21.85
N GLU A 160 0.38 -4.73 -22.99
CA GLU A 160 -0.16 -3.39 -23.24
C GLU A 160 -1.31 -3.07 -22.28
N ASN A 161 -2.26 -4.00 -22.14
CA ASN A 161 -3.37 -3.83 -21.20
C ASN A 161 -2.88 -3.77 -19.76
N LEU A 162 -1.92 -4.62 -19.40
CA LEU A 162 -1.36 -4.64 -18.05
C LEU A 162 -0.59 -3.35 -17.74
N ASN A 163 0.13 -2.80 -18.72
CA ASN A 163 0.84 -1.53 -18.59
C ASN A 163 -0.11 -0.37 -18.32
N THR A 164 -1.30 -0.35 -18.93
CA THR A 164 -2.35 0.63 -18.58
C THR A 164 -2.78 0.50 -17.11
N ILE A 165 -3.05 -0.72 -16.65
CA ILE A 165 -3.42 -0.98 -15.25
C ILE A 165 -2.29 -0.56 -14.29
N ILE A 166 -1.04 -0.84 -14.66
CA ILE A 166 0.13 -0.44 -13.87
C ILE A 166 0.23 1.08 -13.79
N ALA A 167 0.07 1.79 -14.89
CA ALA A 167 0.11 3.25 -14.90
C ALA A 167 -0.98 3.86 -14.00
N GLU A 168 -2.21 3.32 -14.05
CA GLU A 168 -3.33 3.76 -13.20
C GLU A 168 -3.08 3.51 -11.70
N ASN A 169 -2.33 2.45 -11.37
CA ASN A 169 -2.09 2.00 -9.99
C ASN A 169 -0.63 2.19 -9.54
N ILE A 170 0.14 3.03 -10.22
CA ILE A 170 1.60 3.13 -10.04
C ILE A 170 1.98 3.50 -8.61
N MET A 171 1.15 4.32 -7.94
CA MET A 171 1.37 4.76 -6.56
C MET A 171 1.23 3.62 -5.54
N THR A 172 0.49 2.58 -5.87
CA THR A 172 0.25 1.41 -5.02
C THR A 172 1.22 0.27 -5.34
N LEU A 173 1.56 0.08 -6.61
CA LEU A 173 2.40 -1.03 -7.08
C LEU A 173 3.89 -0.81 -6.85
N THR A 174 4.32 0.45 -6.79
CA THR A 174 5.73 0.80 -6.64
C THR A 174 6.22 0.50 -5.22
N LYS A 175 7.27 -0.31 -5.10
CA LYS A 175 7.99 -0.45 -3.81
C LYS A 175 9.10 0.58 -3.63
N ARG A 176 9.67 1.10 -4.72
CA ARG A 176 10.75 2.11 -4.68
C ARG A 176 10.39 3.36 -5.45
N VAL A 177 10.52 4.50 -4.79
CA VAL A 177 10.40 5.79 -5.47
C VAL A 177 11.68 6.06 -6.28
N TYR A 178 11.53 6.22 -7.59
CA TYR A 178 12.63 6.46 -8.52
C TYR A 178 12.84 7.95 -8.80
N VAL A 179 11.80 8.75 -8.57
CA VAL A 179 11.77 10.18 -8.83
C VAL A 179 12.17 10.96 -7.57
N LYS A 180 13.05 11.96 -7.72
CA LYS A 180 13.53 12.77 -6.59
C LYS A 180 12.52 13.84 -6.21
#